data_AF-A0A2M7K0G1-F1
#
_entry.id   AF-A0A2M7K0G1-F1
#
_cell.length_a   1.000
_cell.length_b   1.000
_cell.length_c   1.000
_cell.angle_alpha   90.00
_cell.angle_beta   90.00
_cell.angle_gamma   90.00
#
_symmetry.space_group_name_H-M   'P 1'
#
loop_
_entity.id
_entity.type
_entity.pdbx_description
1 polymer ?
#
loop_
_entity_poly.entity_id
_entity_poly.type
_entity_poly.pdbx_seq_one_letter_code
_entity_poly.pdbx_strand_id
1 'polypeptide(L)' 'MSDVYLDLKLPPRIGRLDELAHNLWWSWHPEARELFRALDYQLWRMDNHNPVKQLHQISPDRLRAAANDLVFLILYDKVM' A
#
# COMPACT_ATOMS: atom_id res chain seq x y z
N MET A 1 10.99 5.92 -22.63
CA MET A 1 9.55 5.63 -22.37
C MET A 1 9.43 4.21 -21.84
N SER A 2 10.03 3.98 -20.68
CA SER A 2 10.08 2.67 -20.01
C SER A 2 10.69 2.93 -18.61
N ASP A 3 9.97 3.67 -17.77
CA ASP A 3 10.27 3.71 -16.34
C ASP A 3 9.22 2.83 -15.66
N VAL A 4 9.59 1.60 -15.32
CA VAL A 4 9.92 1.22 -13.93
C VAL A 4 8.73 1.45 -12.98
N TYR A 5 7.51 1.10 -13.41
CA TYR A 5 6.53 0.57 -12.45
C TYR A 5 7.10 -0.78 -12.01
N LEU A 6 7.63 -0.75 -10.80
CA LEU A 6 8.18 -1.85 -10.05
C LEU A 6 7.39 -3.14 -10.31
N ASP A 7 8.07 -4.26 -10.58
CA ASP A 7 7.45 -5.60 -10.68
C ASP A 7 7.02 -6.11 -9.28
N LEU A 8 6.38 -5.24 -8.50
CA LEU A 8 5.65 -5.61 -7.31
C LEU A 8 4.49 -6.47 -7.77
N LYS A 9 4.54 -7.76 -7.44
CA LYS A 9 3.43 -8.69 -7.64
C LYS A 9 2.30 -8.38 -6.65
N LEU A 10 1.74 -7.18 -6.72
CA LEU A 10 0.55 -6.79 -5.98
C LEU A 10 -0.64 -7.61 -6.52
N PRO A 11 -1.52 -8.11 -5.63
CA PRO A 11 -2.78 -8.67 -6.07
C PRO A 11 -3.58 -7.63 -6.87
N PRO A 12 -4.22 -8.01 -8.00
CA PRO A 12 -4.91 -7.05 -8.87
C PRO A 12 -5.92 -6.15 -8.15
N ARG A 13 -6.61 -6.67 -7.12
CA ARG A 13 -7.59 -5.92 -6.32
C ARG A 13 -7.03 -4.68 -5.62
N ILE A 14 -5.75 -4.71 -5.28
CA ILE A 14 -5.03 -3.65 -4.56
C ILE A 14 -3.83 -3.14 -5.37
N GLY A 15 -3.81 -3.39 -6.69
CA GLY A 15 -2.67 -3.11 -7.56
C GLY A 15 -2.30 -1.63 -7.66
N ARG A 16 -3.26 -0.72 -7.42
CA ARG A 16 -3.01 0.73 -7.46
C ARG A 16 -2.29 1.27 -6.22
N LEU A 17 -1.98 0.42 -5.24
CA LEU A 17 -1.17 0.83 -4.07
C LEU A 17 0.20 1.39 -4.49
N ASP A 18 0.78 0.89 -5.59
CA ASP A 18 2.03 1.42 -6.13
C ASP A 18 1.88 2.85 -6.64
N GLU A 19 0.78 3.15 -7.35
CA GLU A 19 0.44 4.51 -7.80
C GLU A 19 0.29 5.45 -6.60
N LEU A 20 -0.46 5.02 -5.57
CA LEU A 20 -0.68 5.82 -4.37
C LEU A 20 0.63 6.04 -3.59
N ALA A 21 1.51 5.05 -3.50
CA ALA A 21 2.78 5.15 -2.79
C ALA A 21 3.70 6.23 -3.40
N HIS A 22 3.64 6.41 -4.72
CA HIS A 22 4.39 7.42 -5.47
C HIS A 22 3.68 8.79 -5.56
N ASN A 23 2.43 8.89 -5.11
CA ASN A 23 1.68 10.13 -5.11
C ASN A 23 1.78 10.87 -3.77
N LEU A 24 2.48 12.01 -3.72
CA LEU A 24 2.69 12.78 -2.49
C LEU A 24 1.40 13.15 -1.75
N TRP A 25 0.24 13.13 -2.42
CA TRP A 25 -1.06 13.33 -1.80
C TRP A 25 -1.33 12.45 -0.59
N TRP A 26 -0.83 11.20 -0.56
CA TRP A 26 -1.01 10.31 0.59
C TRP A 26 -0.47 10.95 1.88
N SER A 27 0.56 11.77 1.77
CA SER A 27 1.29 12.33 2.91
C SER A 27 0.49 13.35 3.69
N TRP A 28 -0.57 13.94 3.13
CA TRP A 28 -1.45 14.87 3.86
C TRP A 28 -2.89 14.37 3.97
N HIS A 29 -3.19 13.18 3.46
CA HIS A 29 -4.51 12.56 3.59
C HIS A 29 -4.51 11.50 4.70
N PRO A 30 -5.22 11.71 5.82
CA PRO A 30 -5.19 10.77 6.96
C PRO A 30 -5.57 9.34 6.57
N GLU A 31 -6.62 9.16 5.78
CA GLU A 31 -7.08 7.83 5.36
C GLU A 31 -6.06 7.09 4.49
N ALA A 32 -5.28 7.80 3.67
CA ALA A 32 -4.24 7.18 2.85
C ALA A 32 -3.06 6.72 3.73
N ARG A 33 -2.70 7.50 4.76
CA ARG A 33 -1.74 7.05 5.78
C ARG A 33 -2.25 5.83 6.55
N GLU A 34 -3.53 5.84 6.91
CA GLU A 34 -4.17 4.72 7.58
C GLU A 34 -4.19 3.46 6.71
N LEU A 35 -4.32 3.59 5.39
CA LEU A 35 -4.27 2.47 4.46
C LEU A 35 -2.91 1.75 4.51
N PHE A 36 -1.79 2.49 4.42
CA PHE A 36 -0.45 1.93 4.57
C PHE A 36 -0.18 1.40 5.98
N ARG A 37 -0.71 2.09 7.00
CA ARG A 37 -0.63 1.64 8.39
C ARG A 37 -1.34 0.31 8.63
N ALA A 38 -2.52 0.12 8.04
CA ALA A 38 -3.34 -1.08 8.15
C ALA A 38 -2.72 -2.27 7.41
N LEU A 39 -1.95 -2.00 6.35
CA LEU A 39 -1.29 -3.04 5.55
C LEU A 39 -0.24 -3.80 6.39
N ASP A 40 0.62 -3.07 7.09
CA ASP A 40 1.58 -3.63 8.05
C ASP A 40 2.08 -2.54 9.01
N TYR A 41 1.52 -2.48 10.23
CA TYR A 41 1.88 -1.44 11.19
C TYR A 41 3.36 -1.48 11.61
N GLN A 42 3.94 -2.67 11.77
CA GLN A 42 5.32 -2.79 12.22
C GLN A 42 6.28 -2.30 11.14
N LEU A 43 6.05 -2.76 9.90
CA LEU A 43 6.86 -2.34 8.76
C LEU A 43 6.69 -0.85 8.48
N TRP A 44 5.48 -0.33 8.59
CA TRP A 44 5.17 1.10 8.47
C TRP A 44 6.01 1.96 9.43
N ARG A 45 6.16 1.50 10.68
CA ARG A 45 6.99 2.16 11.69
C ARG A 45 8.48 2.01 11.40
N MET A 46 8.93 0.82 10.99
CA MET A 46 10.34 0.53 10.70
C MET A 46 10.86 1.30 9.49
N ASP A 47 10.05 1.44 8.44
CA ASP A 47 10.40 2.15 7.21
C ASP A 47 10.26 3.68 7.32
N ASN A 48 10.05 4.19 8.54
CA ASN A 48 9.81 5.62 8.80
C ASN A 48 8.67 6.18 7.94
N HIS A 49 7.57 5.42 7.85
CA HIS A 49 6.37 5.80 7.11
C HIS A 49 6.59 5.99 5.60
N ASN A 50 7.48 5.19 5.00
CA ASN A 50 7.73 5.20 3.57
C ASN A 50 6.93 4.08 2.86
N PRO A 51 5.84 4.41 2.14
CA PRO A 51 4.98 3.40 1.53
C PRO A 51 5.67 2.63 0.40
N VAL A 52 6.58 3.25 -0.35
CA VAL A 52 7.34 2.55 -1.41
C VAL A 52 8.21 1.46 -0.79
N LYS A 53 8.98 1.78 0.26
CA LYS A 53 9.80 0.79 0.98
C LYS A 53 8.94 -0.31 1.61
N GLN A 54 7.79 0.04 2.16
CA GLN A 54 6.87 -0.92 2.76
C GLN A 54 6.37 -1.93 1.73
N LEU A 55 5.93 -1.48 0.55
CA LEU A 55 5.44 -2.38 -0.51
C LEU A 55 6.54 -3.31 -1.04
N HIS A 56 7.80 -2.88 -0.99
CA HIS A 56 8.95 -3.73 -1.34
C HIS A 56 9.27 -4.82 -0.31
N GLN A 57 9.03 -4.55 0.97
CA GLN A 57 9.45 -5.42 2.08
C GLN A 57 8.32 -6.32 2.60
N ILE A 58 7.06 -5.93 2.37
CA ILE A 58 5.91 -6.68 2.86
C ILE A 58 5.83 -8.06 2.22
N SER A 59 5.42 -9.05 3.01
CA SER A 59 5.29 -10.41 2.51
C SER A 59 4.15 -10.55 1.49
N PRO A 60 4.32 -11.39 0.45
CA PRO A 60 3.24 -11.69 -0.49
C PRO A 60 1.97 -12.26 0.17
N ASP A 61 2.12 -13.02 1.27
CA ASP A 61 0.97 -13.54 2.02
C ASP A 61 0.16 -12.43 2.67
N ARG A 62 0.82 -11.39 3.20
CA ARG A 62 0.13 -10.26 3.82
C ARG A 62 -0.59 -9.41 2.78
N LEU A 63 0.01 -9.21 1.60
CA LEU A 63 -0.66 -8.57 0.46
C LEU A 63 -1.89 -9.37 0.02
N ARG A 64 -1.78 -10.70 -0.08
CA ARG A 64 -2.92 -11.57 -0.39
C ARG A 64 -4.01 -11.50 0.67
N ALA A 65 -3.65 -11.49 1.95
CA ALA A 65 -4.60 -11.35 3.04
C ALA A 65 -5.35 -10.01 2.96
N ALA A 66 -4.62 -8.90 2.79
CA ALA A 66 -5.22 -7.57 2.64
C ALA A 66 -6.16 -7.48 1.42
N ALA A 67 -5.79 -8.11 0.30
CA ALA A 67 -6.63 -8.16 -0.89
C ALA A 67 -7.94 -8.96 -0.72
N ASN A 68 -8.08 -9.73 0.35
CA ASN A 68 -9.28 -10.50 0.69
C ASN A 68 -9.95 -10.05 2.01
N ASP A 69 -9.41 -9.04 2.67
CA ASP A 69 -9.95 -8.50 3.92
C ASP A 69 -10.95 -7.39 3.62
N LEU A 70 -12.23 -7.63 3.92
CA LEU A 70 -13.32 -6.66 3.70
C LEU A 70 -13.07 -5.32 4.39
N VAL A 71 -12.48 -5.31 5.59
CA VAL A 71 -12.22 -4.06 6.33
C VAL A 71 -11.12 -3.26 5.64
N PHE A 72 -10.06 -3.93 5.19
CA PHE A 72 -9.01 -3.29 4.40
C PHE A 72 -9.54 -2.75 3.08
N LEU A 73 -10.37 -3.53 2.38
CA LEU A 73 -10.92 -3.14 1.08
C LEU A 73 -11.87 -1.93 1.16
N ILE A 74 -12.67 -1.81 2.23
CA ILE A 74 -13.50 -0.62 2.47
C ILE A 74 -12.62 0.63 2.62
N LEU A 75 -11.51 0.52 3.36
CA LEU A 75 -10.57 1.64 3.51
C LEU A 75 -9.86 1.95 2.19
N TYR A 76 -9.45 0.93 1.44
CA TYR A 76 -8.83 1.07 0.13
C TYR A 76 -9.76 1.81 -0.85
N ASP A 77 -11.02 1.40 -0.96
CA ASP A 77 -12.00 1.99 -1.86
C ASP A 77 -12.38 3.44 -1.46
N LYS A 78 -12.23 3.79 -0.18
CA LYS A 78 -12.41 5.17 0.28
C LYS A 78 -11.28 6.10 -0.18
N VAL A 79 -10.08 5.56 -0.40
CA VAL A 79 -8.86 6.34 -0.70
C VAL A 79 -8.58 6.42 -2.20
N MET A 80 -8.91 5.37 -2.96
CA MET A 80 -8.55 5.17 -4.38
C MET A 80 -9.57 5.69 -5.38
#